data_AF-A0A3D4B400-F1
#
_entry.id   AF-A0A3D4B400-F1
#
_cell.length_a   1.000
_cell.length_b   1.000
_cell.length_c   1.000
_cell.angle_alpha   90.00
_cell.angle_beta   90.00
_cell.angle_gamma   90.00
#
_symmetry.space_group_name_H-M   'P 1'
#
loop_
_entity.id
_entity.type
_entity.pdbx_description
1 polymer ?
#
loop_
_entity_poly.entity_id
_entity_poly.type
_entity_poly.pdbx_seq_one_letter_code
_entity_poly.pdbx_strand_id
1 'polypeptide(L)'
;MARGVTDAFNDSEVLVVEAGTGTGKSLAYLVPAIFWALRNDQRVIISTNTKNLQEQLFFKDMPFLLDVLQVDFRATLLKGRSNYICLDRWRHVLGQPED
;
A
#
# COMPACT_ATOMS: atom_id res chain seq x y z
N MET A 1 5.84 14.25 -11.51
CA MET A 1 4.91 13.27 -10.92
C MET A 1 4.37 13.73 -9.57
N ALA A 2 5.18 13.87 -8.50
CA ALA A 2 4.66 14.18 -7.16
C ALA A 2 3.76 15.43 -7.07
N ARG A 3 4.16 16.55 -7.68
CA ARG A 3 3.31 17.76 -7.77
C ARG A 3 1.95 17.46 -8.42
N GLY A 4 1.96 16.84 -9.61
CA GLY A 4 0.72 16.46 -10.28
C GLY A 4 -0.17 15.56 -9.43
N VAL A 5 0.40 14.62 -8.67
CA VAL A 5 -0.39 13.78 -7.74
C VAL A 5 -1.01 14.62 -6.63
N THR A 6 -0.25 15.55 -6.04
CA THR A 6 -0.77 16.51 -5.05
C THR A 6 -1.92 17.33 -5.59
N ASP A 7 -1.75 17.92 -6.78
CA ASP A 7 -2.74 18.78 -7.41
C ASP A 7 -4.01 17.97 -7.70
N ALA A 8 -3.88 16.78 -8.29
CA ALA A 8 -5.02 15.89 -8.55
C ALA A 8 -5.79 15.48 -7.29
N PHE A 9 -5.09 15.24 -6.17
CA PHE A 9 -5.73 14.96 -4.89
C PHE A 9 -6.52 16.16 -4.34
N ASN A 10 -6.00 17.39 -4.49
CA ASN A 10 -6.63 18.59 -3.95
C ASN A 10 -7.79 19.08 -4.84
N ASP A 11 -7.64 18.96 -6.15
CA ASP A 11 -8.59 19.46 -7.14
C ASP A 11 -9.62 18.40 -7.56
N SER A 12 -9.53 17.19 -6.98
CA SER A 12 -10.39 16.04 -7.28
C SER A 12 -10.37 15.63 -8.76
N GLU A 13 -9.18 15.65 -9.36
CA GLU A 13 -8.97 15.36 -10.77
C GLU A 13 -8.40 13.96 -11.02
N VAL A 14 -8.54 13.49 -12.27
CA VAL A 14 -7.90 12.25 -12.73
C VAL A 14 -6.57 12.60 -13.39
N LEU A 15 -5.49 12.05 -12.84
CA LEU A 15 -4.14 12.21 -13.37
C LEU A 15 -3.64 10.92 -14.05
N VAL A 16 -3.14 11.05 -15.27
CA VAL A 16 -2.41 9.99 -15.98
C VAL A 16 -0.94 10.42 -16.11
N VAL A 17 -0.02 9.56 -15.66
CA VAL A 17 1.43 9.84 -15.72
C VAL A 17 2.15 8.61 -16.27
N GLU A 18 3.02 8.84 -17.26
CA GLU A 18 4.03 7.88 -17.67
C GLU A 18 5.32 8.14 -16.88
N ALA A 19 5.92 7.08 -16.35
CA ALA A 19 7.22 7.18 -15.69
C ALA A 19 8.02 5.88 -15.87
N GLY A 20 9.29 6.01 -16.29
CA GLY A 20 10.21 4.89 -16.50
C GLY A 20 10.59 4.16 -15.21
N THR A 21 11.10 2.94 -15.30
CA THR A 21 11.61 2.17 -14.15
C THR A 21 12.73 2.95 -13.43
N GLY A 22 12.80 2.86 -12.10
CA GLY A 22 13.84 3.54 -11.31
C GLY A 22 13.65 5.04 -11.09
N THR A 23 12.64 5.68 -11.67
CA THR A 23 12.40 7.15 -11.56
C THR A 23 11.76 7.60 -10.25
N GLY A 24 11.63 6.71 -9.26
CA GLY A 24 11.02 7.05 -7.96
C GLY A 24 9.49 7.12 -7.96
N LYS A 25 8.81 6.43 -8.91
CA LYS A 25 7.34 6.38 -9.01
C LYS A 25 6.63 6.15 -7.68
N SER A 26 7.07 5.16 -6.90
CA SER A 26 6.46 4.81 -5.62
C SER A 26 6.43 6.00 -4.67
N LEU A 27 7.59 6.60 -4.40
CA LEU A 27 7.68 7.77 -3.52
C LEU A 27 6.86 8.95 -4.06
N ALA A 28 6.86 9.14 -5.38
CA ALA A 28 6.15 10.24 -6.01
C ALA A 28 4.62 10.18 -5.84
N TYR A 29 4.00 9.01 -5.67
CA TYR A 29 2.58 8.93 -5.30
C TYR A 29 2.34 8.68 -3.82
N LEU A 30 3.24 8.00 -3.11
CA LEU A 30 3.05 7.64 -1.69
C LEU A 30 3.16 8.87 -0.78
N VAL A 31 4.18 9.70 -0.97
CA VAL A 31 4.40 10.89 -0.13
C VAL A 31 3.18 11.83 -0.16
N PRO A 32 2.71 12.30 -1.33
CA PRO A 32 1.53 13.16 -1.36
C PRO A 32 0.25 12.44 -0.87
N ALA A 33 0.08 11.15 -1.16
CA ALA A 33 -1.06 10.37 -0.67
C ALA A 33 -1.11 10.31 0.87
N ILE A 34 0.02 10.10 1.54
CA ILE A 34 0.10 10.06 3.01
C ILE A 34 -0.30 11.41 3.59
N PHE A 35 0.30 12.51 3.11
CA PHE A 35 0.00 13.84 3.64
C PHE A 35 -1.45 14.25 3.37
N TRP A 36 -1.99 13.92 2.19
CA TRP A 36 -3.37 14.21 1.88
C TRP A 36 -4.33 13.38 2.76
N ALA A 37 -4.07 12.10 2.96
CA ALA A 37 -4.86 11.24 3.83
C ALA A 37 -4.91 11.77 5.27
N LEU A 38 -3.74 12.15 5.82
CA LEU A 38 -3.63 12.69 7.19
C LEU A 38 -4.34 14.04 7.36
N ARG A 39 -4.18 14.96 6.40
CA ARG A 39 -4.77 16.31 6.49
C ARG A 39 -6.29 16.33 6.35
N ASN A 40 -6.83 15.35 5.63
CA ASN A 40 -8.27 15.29 5.34
C ASN A 40 -9.00 14.26 6.21
N ASP A 41 -8.30 13.52 7.08
CA ASP A 41 -8.85 12.38 7.83
C ASP A 41 -9.55 11.35 6.91
N GLN A 42 -8.88 11.04 5.79
CA GLN A 42 -9.40 10.14 4.76
C GLN A 42 -8.43 8.98 4.46
N ARG A 43 -8.93 7.99 3.73
CA ARG A 43 -8.15 6.80 3.34
C ARG A 43 -7.78 6.88 1.87
N VAL A 44 -6.55 6.48 1.56
CA VAL A 44 -6.09 6.30 0.17
C VAL A 44 -5.88 4.82 -0.11
N ILE A 45 -6.36 4.37 -1.26
CA ILE A 45 -6.13 3.01 -1.77
C ILE A 45 -5.08 3.07 -2.86
N ILE A 46 -4.00 2.30 -2.70
CA ILE A 46 -2.98 2.10 -3.73
C ILE A 46 -3.16 0.71 -4.32
N SER A 47 -3.43 0.65 -5.62
CA SER A 47 -3.51 -0.60 -6.39
C SER A 47 -2.27 -0.78 -7.26
N THR A 48 -1.79 -2.02 -7.36
CA THR A 48 -0.65 -2.38 -8.21
C THR A 48 -0.81 -3.77 -8.80
N ASN A 49 -0.07 -4.05 -9.86
CA ASN A 49 -0.32 -5.18 -10.76
C ASN A 49 -0.10 -6.57 -10.11
N THR A 50 0.89 -6.72 -9.24
CA THR A 50 1.28 -8.03 -8.70
C THR A 50 1.43 -8.01 -7.19
N LYS A 51 1.28 -9.19 -6.56
CA LYS A 51 1.48 -9.36 -5.11
C LYS A 51 2.90 -8.98 -4.69
N ASN A 52 3.91 -9.30 -5.50
CA ASN A 52 5.29 -8.94 -5.23
C ASN A 52 5.48 -7.41 -5.20
N LEU A 53 4.83 -6.67 -6.10
CA LEU A 53 4.85 -5.22 -6.06
C LEU A 53 4.10 -4.66 -4.83
N GLN A 54 2.99 -5.27 -4.43
CA GLN A 54 2.29 -4.90 -3.19
C GLN A 54 3.18 -5.14 -1.96
N GLU A 55 3.87 -6.27 -1.91
CA GLU A 55 4.79 -6.62 -0.82
C GLU A 55 6.01 -5.71 -0.79
N GLN A 56 6.56 -5.34 -1.95
CA GLN A 56 7.63 -4.34 -2.01
C GLN A 56 7.14 -2.99 -1.44
N LEU A 57 5.97 -2.52 -1.86
CA LEU A 57 5.41 -1.28 -1.31
C LEU A 57 5.23 -1.38 0.20
N PHE A 58 4.66 -2.48 0.69
CA PHE A 58 4.27 -2.62 2.09
C PHE A 58 5.43 -2.93 3.04
N PHE A 59 6.35 -3.82 2.66
CA PHE A 59 7.43 -4.28 3.54
C PHE A 59 8.75 -3.52 3.35
N LYS A 60 8.89 -2.72 2.28
CA LYS A 60 10.08 -1.90 2.03
C LYS A 60 9.75 -0.41 2.03
N ASP A 61 8.84 0.02 1.17
CA ASP A 61 8.61 1.45 0.98
C ASP A 61 7.85 2.08 2.17
N MET A 62 6.88 1.38 2.77
CA MET A 62 6.16 1.90 3.95
C MET A 62 7.05 2.06 5.19
N PRO A 63 7.88 1.08 5.61
CA PRO A 63 8.80 1.26 6.73
C PRO A 63 9.80 2.38 6.49
N PHE A 64 10.33 2.50 5.27
CA PHE A 64 11.21 3.61 4.90
C PHE A 64 10.52 4.98 5.05
N LEU A 65 9.26 5.09 4.61
CA LEU A 65 8.50 6.34 4.75
C LEU A 65 8.12 6.65 6.20
N LEU A 66 7.83 5.63 7.02
CA LEU A 66 7.60 5.81 8.46
C LEU A 66 8.84 6.40 9.16
N ASP A 67 10.03 5.89 8.81
CA ASP A 67 11.30 6.36 9.37
C ASP A 67 11.63 7.80 8.92
N VAL A 68 11.49 8.09 7.63
CA VAL A 68 11.94 9.38 7.06
C VAL A 68 10.95 10.52 7.25
N LEU A 69 9.64 10.27 7.19
CA LEU A 69 8.65 11.34 7.23
C LEU A 69 8.34 11.85 8.64
N GLN A 70 8.64 11.06 9.69
CA GLN A 70 8.37 11.43 11.09
C GLN A 70 6.92 11.87 11.35
N VAL A 71 5.96 11.27 10.63
CA VAL A 71 4.52 11.45 10.82
C VAL A 71 3.86 10.12 11.14
N ASP A 72 2.88 10.12 12.04
CA ASP A 72 2.13 8.91 12.37
C ASP A 72 1.09 8.62 11.29
N PHE A 73 1.30 7.53 10.54
CA PHE A 73 0.34 7.03 9.56
C PHE A 73 0.27 5.50 9.63
N ARG A 74 -0.87 4.96 9.21
CA ARG A 74 -1.11 3.52 9.18
C ARG A 74 -1.25 3.03 7.75
N ALA A 75 -0.54 1.96 7.42
CA ALA A 75 -0.71 1.23 6.19
C ALA A 75 -1.23 -0.18 6.49
N THR A 76 -2.07 -0.72 5.61
CA THR A 76 -2.50 -2.12 5.67
C THR A 76 -2.37 -2.78 4.30
N LEU A 77 -2.08 -4.07 4.28
CA LEU A 77 -1.93 -4.85 3.06
C LEU A 77 -3.21 -5.66 2.80
N LEU A 78 -3.93 -5.30 1.74
CA LEU A 78 -5.16 -5.98 1.33
C LEU A 78 -4.87 -7.03 0.25
N LYS A 79 -5.15 -8.30 0.53
CA LYS A 79 -5.08 -9.39 -0.46
C LYS A 79 -6.43 -10.09 -0.60
N GLY A 80 -6.63 -10.82 -1.70
CA GLY A 80 -7.81 -11.67 -1.88
C GLY A 80 -7.82 -12.84 -0.87
N ARG A 81 -9.00 -13.36 -0.53
CA ARG A 81 -9.20 -14.42 0.48
C ARG A 81 -8.29 -15.64 0.30
N SER A 82 -8.02 -16.05 -0.94
CA SER A 82 -7.14 -17.19 -1.26
C SER A 82 -5.68 -17.01 -0.82
N ASN A 83 -5.29 -15.82 -0.34
CA ASN A 83 -3.96 -15.52 0.19
C ASN A 83 -3.86 -15.64 1.70
N TYR A 84 -4.95 -16.02 2.37
CA TYR A 84 -4.99 -16.20 3.81
C TYR A 84 -5.30 -17.66 4.13
N ILE A 85 -4.67 -18.16 5.19
CA ILE A 85 -5.00 -19.48 5.71
C ILE A 85 -6.41 -19.46 6.31
N CYS A 86 -7.21 -20.48 5.99
CA CYS A 86 -8.47 -20.71 6.68
C CYS A 86 -8.17 -21.29 8.05
N LEU A 87 -8.40 -20.50 9.11
CA LEU A 87 -8.09 -20.92 10.48
C LEU A 87 -8.87 -22.15 10.93
N ASP A 88 -10.10 -22.32 10.46
CA ASP A 88 -10.92 -23.49 10.79
C ASP A 88 -10.36 -24.77 10.14
N ARG A 89 -10.00 -24.69 8.86
CA ARG A 89 -9.32 -25.80 8.16
C ARG A 89 -7.98 -26.12 8.81
N TRP A 90 -7.21 -25.09 9.18
CA TRP A 90 -5.92 -25.25 9.86
C TRP A 90 -6.06 -25.99 11.19
N ARG A 91 -7.02 -25.58 12.04
CA ARG A 91 -7.30 -26.24 13.32
C ARG A 91 -7.76 -27.68 13.14
N HIS A 92 -8.56 -27.97 12.10
CA HIS A 92 -9.00 -29.32 11.81
C HIS A 92 -7.82 -30.26 11.48
N VAL A 93 -6.86 -29.79 10.67
CA VAL A 93 -5.65 -30.57 10.33
C VAL A 93 -4.77 -30.79 11.56
N LEU A 94 -4.56 -29.78 12.40
CA LEU A 94 -3.73 -29.92 13.61
C LEU A 94 -4.37 -30.80 14.71
N GLY A 95 -5.69 -31.01 14.67
CA GLY A 95 -6.42 -31.81 15.65
C GLY A 95 -6.50 -33.31 15.32
N GLN A 96 -5.99 -33.74 14.16
CA GLN A 96 -5.91 -35.16 13.79
C GLN A 96 -4.49 -35.67 14.08
N PRO A 97 -4.28 -36.61 15.02
CA PRO A 97 -3.05 -37.36 15.06
C PRO A 97 -2.92 -38.15 13.75
N GLU A 98 -1.75 -38.09 13.11
CA GLU A 98 -1.42 -38.98 12.00
C GLU A 98 -1.33 -40.43 12.53
N ASP A 99 -2.22 -41.31 12.07
CA ASP A 99 -2.07 -42.76 12.18
C ASP A 99 -1.01 -43.27 11.18
#